data_AF-A0A0M9WP19-F1
#
_entry.id   AF-A0A0M9WP19-F1
#
_cell.length_a   1.000
_cell.length_b   1.000
_cell.length_c   1.000
_cell.angle_alpha   90.00
_cell.angle_beta   90.00
_cell.angle_gamma   90.00
#
_symmetry.space_group_name_H-M   'P 1'
#
loop_
_entity.id
_entity.type
_entity.pdbx_description
1 polymer ?
#
loop_
_entity_poly.entity_id
_entity_poly.type
_entity_poly.pdbx_seq_one_letter_code
_entity_poly.pdbx_strand_id
1 'polypeptide(L)'
;MWFGLAAIALAGALALLYVDRTRREQSGRVREIWARAQGYKYSAADDSLPGHWHRAALAKQEYLGAVDVVHGIRRGEEFILFDIEETATIVAVRRKVGSDVDIDLRLKSTPPPKDPGMNLLGAIGPRIVFATDLEIARRICDQRMVAYTESIPPHVQMLWSEGEWTLGSIPVGSTGREWDSAIETVARLSGILHVLPPIVEPQELDRVAHDPGRPSARR
;
A
#
# COMPACT_ATOMS: atom_id res chain seq x y z
N MET A 1 -7.69 -0.20 51.44
CA MET A 1 -8.71 -0.21 50.37
C MET A 1 -8.08 -0.02 48.98
N TRP A 2 -7.22 0.97 48.77
CA TRP A 2 -6.55 1.24 47.48
C TRP A 2 -5.62 0.13 46.96
N PHE A 3 -4.86 -0.54 47.85
CA PHE A 3 -3.93 -1.62 47.45
C PHE A 3 -4.63 -2.86 46.84
N GLY A 4 -5.85 -3.19 47.29
CA GLY A 4 -6.62 -4.31 46.72
C GLY A 4 -7.12 -4.00 45.31
N LEU A 5 -7.55 -2.76 45.08
CA LEU A 5 -7.99 -2.30 43.76
C LEU A 5 -6.81 -2.22 42.78
N ALA A 6 -5.65 -1.75 43.26
CA ALA A 6 -4.41 -1.77 42.47
C ALA A 6 -3.97 -3.20 42.10
N ALA A 7 -4.07 -4.17 43.02
CA ALA A 7 -3.74 -5.56 42.74
C ALA A 7 -4.67 -6.19 41.69
N ILE A 8 -5.98 -5.91 41.76
CA ILE A 8 -6.95 -6.37 40.76
C ILE A 8 -6.68 -5.74 39.39
N ALA A 9 -6.40 -4.43 39.35
CA ALA A 9 -6.07 -3.74 38.10
C ALA A 9 -4.79 -4.29 37.47
N LEU A 10 -3.75 -4.54 38.27
CA LEU A 10 -2.49 -5.14 37.80
C LEU A 10 -2.71 -6.55 37.26
N ALA A 11 -3.45 -7.40 37.98
CA ALA A 11 -3.79 -8.75 37.53
C ALA A 11 -4.58 -8.73 36.21
N GLY A 12 -5.54 -7.81 36.08
CA GLY A 12 -6.29 -7.60 34.85
C GLY A 12 -5.40 -7.16 33.68
N ALA A 13 -4.48 -6.22 33.90
CA ALA A 13 -3.53 -5.77 32.88
C ALA A 13 -2.60 -6.90 32.41
N LEU A 14 -2.06 -7.68 33.35
CA LEU A 14 -1.21 -8.84 33.03
C LEU A 14 -1.97 -9.91 32.23
N ALA A 15 -3.23 -10.17 32.58
CA ALA A 15 -4.08 -11.10 31.85
C ALA A 15 -4.34 -10.62 30.42
N LEU A 16 -4.64 -9.33 30.23
CA LEU A 16 -4.84 -8.75 28.89
C LEU A 16 -3.56 -8.81 28.05
N LEU A 17 -2.40 -8.49 28.61
CA LEU A 17 -1.12 -8.59 27.91
C LEU A 17 -0.80 -10.03 27.48
N TYR A 18 -1.13 -11.01 28.32
CA TYR A 18 -0.95 -12.43 27.97
C TYR A 18 -1.86 -12.85 26.81
N VAL A 19 -3.14 -12.46 26.86
CA VAL A 19 -4.11 -12.75 25.78
C VAL A 19 -3.72 -12.07 24.48
N ASP A 20 -3.27 -10.82 24.54
CA ASP A 20 -2.80 -10.09 23.37
C ASP A 20 -1.57 -10.77 22.74
N ARG A 21 -0.54 -11.06 23.56
CA ARG A 21 0.68 -11.73 23.09
C ARG A 21 0.39 -13.08 22.43
N THR A 22 -0.46 -13.89 23.04
CA THR A 22 -0.81 -15.21 22.49
C THR A 22 -1.57 -15.10 21.17
N ARG A 23 -2.44 -14.09 20.99
CA ARG A 23 -3.11 -13.83 19.71
C ARG A 23 -2.12 -13.42 18.62
N ARG A 24 -1.17 -12.54 18.94
CA ARG A 24 -0.13 -12.10 17.99
C ARG A 24 0.75 -13.28 17.54
N GLU A 25 1.20 -14.10 18.49
CA GLU A 25 1.99 -15.31 18.19
C GLU A 25 1.22 -16.31 17.30
N GLN A 26 -0.10 -16.44 17.50
CA GLN A 26 -0.94 -17.29 16.64
C GLN A 26 -1.09 -16.72 15.23
N SER A 27 -1.36 -15.41 15.10
CA SER A 27 -1.51 -14.73 13.80
C SER A 27 -0.24 -14.85 12.96
N GLY A 28 0.91 -14.50 13.54
CA GLY A 28 2.21 -14.57 12.88
C GLY A 28 2.56 -16.00 12.45
N ARG A 29 2.26 -17.00 13.29
CA ARG A 29 2.46 -18.42 12.92
C ARG A 29 1.60 -18.84 11.74
N VAL A 30 0.33 -18.43 11.69
CA VAL A 30 -0.55 -18.72 10.54
C VAL A 30 0.02 -18.08 9.27
N ARG A 31 0.49 -16.82 9.35
CA ARG A 31 1.09 -16.13 8.22
C ARG A 31 2.40 -16.77 7.76
N GLU A 32 3.25 -17.18 8.70
CA GLU A 32 4.49 -17.90 8.39
C GLU A 32 4.21 -19.23 7.67
N ILE A 33 3.24 -20.02 8.15
CA ILE A 33 2.87 -21.30 7.52
C ILE A 33 2.35 -21.06 6.10
N TRP A 34 1.45 -20.08 5.92
CA TRP A 34 0.93 -19.71 4.60
C TRP A 34 2.06 -19.25 3.67
N ALA A 35 2.95 -18.37 4.12
CA ALA A 35 4.06 -17.85 3.34
C ALA A 35 4.99 -18.99 2.87
N ARG A 36 5.39 -19.87 3.80
CA ARG A 36 6.24 -21.03 3.49
C ARG A 36 5.57 -21.98 2.51
N ALA A 37 4.27 -22.23 2.63
CA ALA A 37 3.52 -23.10 1.72
C ALA A 37 3.49 -22.55 0.28
N GLN A 38 3.54 -21.24 0.11
CA GLN A 38 3.60 -20.56 -1.19
C GLN A 38 5.03 -20.33 -1.71
N GLY A 39 6.06 -20.67 -0.93
CA GLY A 39 7.46 -20.38 -1.27
C GLY A 39 7.87 -18.92 -1.06
N TYR A 40 7.11 -18.16 -0.26
CA TYR A 40 7.41 -16.78 0.12
C TYR A 40 8.33 -16.72 1.34
N LYS A 41 9.04 -15.61 1.50
CA LYS A 41 9.95 -15.37 2.62
C LYS A 41 9.21 -14.65 3.74
N TYR A 42 9.22 -15.23 4.93
CA TYR A 42 8.65 -14.64 6.15
C TYR A 42 9.75 -14.05 7.04
N SER A 43 9.47 -12.89 7.64
CA SER A 43 10.26 -12.23 8.68
C SER A 43 9.32 -11.76 9.78
N ALA A 44 9.72 -11.90 11.05
CA ALA A 44 8.85 -11.54 12.18
C ALA A 44 8.58 -10.03 12.26
N ALA A 45 9.55 -9.19 11.91
CA ALA A 45 9.42 -7.74 11.93
C ALA A 45 10.41 -7.06 10.98
N ASP A 46 10.08 -5.84 10.57
CA ASP A 46 10.94 -4.87 9.88
C ASP A 46 10.52 -3.45 10.28
N ASP A 47 11.31 -2.81 11.13
CA ASP A 47 10.99 -1.47 11.67
C ASP A 47 11.16 -0.36 10.63
N SER A 48 11.92 -0.61 9.56
CA SER A 48 12.21 0.40 8.53
C SER A 48 11.17 0.41 7.41
N LEU A 49 10.44 -0.69 7.24
CA LEU A 49 9.60 -0.93 6.08
C LEU A 49 8.49 0.11 5.90
N PRO A 50 7.71 0.51 6.93
CA PRO A 50 6.64 1.49 6.76
C PRO A 50 7.12 2.88 6.35
N GLY A 51 8.36 3.25 6.69
CA GLY A 51 8.96 4.54 6.36
C GLY A 51 9.19 4.78 4.86
N HIS A 52 8.92 3.79 4.00
CA HIS A 52 8.96 3.98 2.55
C HIS A 52 7.71 4.68 1.99
N TRP A 53 6.62 4.78 2.77
CA TRP A 53 5.33 5.29 2.30
C TRP A 53 4.72 6.25 3.30
N HIS A 54 4.08 7.29 2.78
CA HIS A 54 3.63 8.44 3.58
C HIS A 54 2.16 8.79 3.35
N ARG A 55 1.46 8.03 2.50
CA ARG A 55 0.08 8.32 2.10
C ARG A 55 -0.95 7.35 2.66
N ALA A 56 -2.22 7.76 2.60
CA ALA A 56 -3.37 6.91 2.83
C ALA A 56 -3.34 6.19 4.19
N ALA A 57 -3.39 4.85 4.21
CA ALA A 57 -3.37 4.06 5.44
C ALA A 57 -2.08 4.22 6.26
N LEU A 58 -0.99 4.60 5.59
CA LEU A 58 0.34 4.77 6.19
C LEU A 58 0.64 6.22 6.54
N ALA A 59 -0.27 7.16 6.22
CA ALA A 59 -0.14 8.54 6.64
C ALA A 59 -0.06 8.62 8.16
N LYS A 60 1.06 9.17 8.67
CA LYS A 60 1.38 9.28 10.11
C LYS A 60 1.63 7.95 10.82
N GLN A 61 2.01 6.89 10.11
CA GLN A 61 2.42 5.61 10.71
C GLN A 61 3.92 5.36 10.57
N GLU A 62 4.71 6.38 10.20
CA GLU A 62 6.16 6.32 9.95
C GLU A 62 6.97 5.84 11.16
N TYR A 63 6.42 5.95 12.37
CA TYR A 63 7.06 5.55 13.62
C TYR A 63 6.68 4.12 14.05
N LEU A 64 5.74 3.47 13.35
CA LEU A 64 5.36 2.10 13.63
C LEU A 64 6.22 1.13 12.81
N GLY A 65 6.64 0.04 13.44
CA GLY A 65 7.33 -1.05 12.75
C GLY A 65 6.34 -1.97 12.02
N ALA A 66 6.81 -2.62 10.96
CA ALA A 66 6.06 -3.68 10.31
C ALA A 66 6.27 -5.01 11.05
N VAL A 67 5.20 -5.78 11.25
CA VAL A 67 5.27 -7.13 11.82
C VAL A 67 4.67 -8.17 10.88
N ASP A 68 5.03 -9.43 11.11
CA ASP A 68 4.56 -10.58 10.32
C ASP A 68 4.73 -10.32 8.80
N VAL A 69 5.95 -9.94 8.43
CA VAL A 69 6.32 -9.46 7.09
C VAL A 69 6.55 -10.64 6.15
N VAL A 70 5.93 -10.59 4.97
CA VAL A 70 6.08 -11.57 3.91
C VAL A 70 6.53 -10.89 2.64
N HIS A 71 7.64 -11.36 2.07
CA HIS A 71 8.10 -10.97 0.74
C HIS A 71 7.88 -12.13 -0.23
N GLY A 72 7.38 -11.82 -1.43
CA GLY A 72 7.16 -12.84 -2.44
C GLY A 72 7.10 -12.28 -3.85
N ILE A 73 7.05 -13.19 -4.81
CA ILE A 73 6.79 -12.88 -6.22
C ILE A 73 5.56 -13.67 -6.62
N ARG A 74 4.55 -13.00 -7.17
CA ARG A 74 3.32 -13.65 -7.65
C ARG A 74 3.00 -13.16 -9.05
N ARG A 75 2.88 -14.09 -9.99
CA ARG A 75 2.65 -13.80 -11.43
C ARG A 75 3.65 -12.79 -12.02
N GLY A 76 4.89 -12.81 -11.53
CA GLY A 76 5.97 -11.94 -12.00
C GLY A 76 6.04 -10.56 -11.33
N GLU A 77 5.15 -10.25 -10.39
CA GLU A 77 5.17 -9.00 -9.63
C GLU A 77 5.69 -9.26 -8.21
N GLU A 78 6.64 -8.43 -7.77
CA GLU A 78 7.16 -8.43 -6.40
C GLU A 78 6.11 -7.84 -5.45
N PHE A 79 5.89 -8.48 -4.30
CA PHE A 79 5.00 -7.96 -3.28
C PHE A 79 5.60 -8.09 -1.87
N ILE A 80 5.11 -7.23 -0.99
CA ILE A 80 5.33 -7.25 0.45
C ILE A 80 3.96 -7.22 1.14
N LEU A 81 3.73 -8.12 2.09
CA LEU A 81 2.53 -8.19 2.93
C LEU A 81 2.98 -8.06 4.39
N PHE A 82 2.39 -7.17 5.16
CA PHE A 82 2.79 -6.94 6.55
C PHE A 82 1.65 -6.32 7.36
N ASP A 83 1.72 -6.42 8.68
CA ASP A 83 0.83 -5.67 9.57
C ASP A 83 1.51 -4.41 10.10
N ILE A 84 0.74 -3.33 10.17
CA ILE A 84 1.08 -2.13 10.94
C ILE A 84 0.43 -2.30 12.31
N GLU A 85 1.17 -2.90 13.23
CA GLU A 85 0.70 -3.26 14.58
C GLU A 85 -0.73 -3.85 14.55
N GLU A 86 -1.68 -3.22 15.25
CA GLU A 86 -3.09 -3.62 15.30
C GLU A 86 -3.99 -2.77 14.38
N THR A 87 -3.41 -1.95 13.51
CA THR A 87 -4.15 -0.96 12.72
C THR A 87 -4.67 -1.53 11.41
N ALA A 88 -3.79 -2.11 10.59
CA ALA A 88 -4.14 -2.65 9.29
C ALA A 88 -3.10 -3.68 8.81
N THR A 89 -3.55 -4.60 7.95
CA THR A 89 -2.66 -5.40 7.11
C THR A 89 -2.49 -4.70 5.77
N ILE A 90 -1.25 -4.50 5.36
CA ILE A 90 -0.87 -3.79 4.13
C ILE A 90 -0.30 -4.79 3.13
N VAL A 91 -0.70 -4.62 1.88
CA VAL A 91 -0.10 -5.28 0.72
C VAL A 91 0.51 -4.19 -0.15
N ALA A 92 1.80 -4.29 -0.45
CA ALA A 92 2.51 -3.41 -1.36
C ALA A 92 3.03 -4.24 -2.56
N VAL A 93 2.65 -3.89 -3.78
CA VAL A 93 3.14 -4.50 -5.02
C VAL A 93 4.03 -3.50 -5.72
N ARG A 94 5.25 -3.94 -6.06
CA ARG A 94 6.21 -3.10 -6.76
C ARG A 94 5.78 -2.92 -8.22
N ARG A 95 5.91 -1.70 -8.73
CA ARG A 95 5.64 -1.36 -10.12
C ARG A 95 6.92 -1.45 -10.91
N LYS A 96 6.84 -1.91 -12.15
CA LYS A 96 7.99 -1.89 -13.09
C LYS A 96 8.47 -0.47 -13.38
N VAL A 97 7.54 0.49 -13.38
CA VAL A 97 7.78 1.91 -13.63
C VAL A 97 6.97 2.71 -12.61
N GLY A 98 7.68 3.50 -11.80
CA GLY A 98 7.07 4.43 -10.84
C GLY A 98 6.47 5.65 -11.53
N SER A 99 5.66 6.41 -10.78
CA SER A 99 5.08 7.67 -11.22
C SER A 99 5.00 8.67 -10.07
N ASP A 100 5.13 9.96 -10.36
CA ASP A 100 4.87 11.05 -9.41
C ASP A 100 3.37 11.38 -9.27
N VAL A 101 2.54 10.70 -10.06
CA VAL A 101 1.09 10.81 -9.99
C VAL A 101 0.55 9.72 -9.07
N ASP A 102 0.07 10.15 -7.92
CA ASP A 102 -0.49 9.28 -6.91
C ASP A 102 -2.00 9.24 -7.03
N ILE A 103 -2.57 8.04 -6.96
CA ILE A 103 -4.00 7.78 -7.00
C ILE A 103 -4.39 7.17 -5.66
N ASP A 104 -5.54 7.57 -5.12
CA ASP A 104 -6.12 7.01 -3.91
C ASP A 104 -7.58 6.61 -4.15
N LEU A 105 -7.89 5.34 -3.89
CA LEU A 105 -9.21 4.75 -4.03
C LEU A 105 -9.70 4.23 -2.67
N ARG A 106 -10.62 4.96 -2.07
CA ARG A 106 -11.23 4.62 -0.78
C ARG A 106 -12.73 4.44 -0.87
N LEU A 107 -13.32 3.75 0.10
CA LEU A 107 -14.77 3.63 0.20
C LEU A 107 -15.41 5.00 0.44
N LYS A 108 -16.66 5.20 -0.01
CA LYS A 108 -17.42 6.44 0.25
C LYS A 108 -17.58 6.77 1.74
N SER A 109 -17.56 5.75 2.60
CA SER A 109 -17.63 5.89 4.05
C SER A 109 -16.30 6.30 4.69
N THR A 110 -15.19 6.18 3.97
CA THR A 110 -13.87 6.55 4.48
C THR A 110 -13.67 8.06 4.35
N PRO A 111 -13.21 8.77 5.41
CA PRO A 111 -12.92 10.19 5.33
C PRO A 111 -11.98 10.52 4.16
N PRO A 112 -12.08 11.70 3.53
CA PRO A 112 -11.14 12.14 2.49
C PRO A 112 -9.66 12.14 2.97
N PRO A 113 -8.68 11.97 2.06
CA PRO A 113 -7.27 12.08 2.40
C PRO A 113 -6.99 13.46 2.97
N LYS A 114 -6.13 13.50 3.98
CA LYS A 114 -5.54 14.75 4.49
C LYS A 114 -4.14 14.98 3.91
N ASP A 115 -3.71 14.09 3.03
CA ASP A 115 -2.39 14.11 2.39
C ASP A 115 -2.28 15.34 1.48
N PRO A 116 -1.16 16.09 1.53
CA PRO A 116 -0.95 17.24 0.67
C PRO A 116 -1.07 16.88 -0.81
N GLY A 117 -1.72 17.77 -1.57
CA GLY A 117 -1.87 17.63 -3.02
C GLY A 117 -2.94 16.65 -3.49
N MET A 118 -3.62 15.92 -2.61
CA MET A 118 -4.70 15.02 -3.01
C MET A 118 -5.99 15.78 -3.30
N ASN A 119 -6.45 15.72 -4.55
CA ASN A 119 -7.65 16.40 -5.03
C ASN A 119 -8.75 15.38 -5.36
N LEU A 120 -10.01 15.73 -5.07
CA LEU A 120 -11.17 14.90 -5.38
C LEU A 120 -11.39 14.84 -6.90
N LEU A 121 -11.32 13.63 -7.47
CA LEU A 121 -11.70 13.39 -8.87
C LEU A 121 -13.20 13.13 -8.99
N GLY A 122 -13.74 12.24 -8.15
CA GLY A 122 -15.14 11.84 -8.19
C GLY A 122 -15.37 10.44 -7.63
N ALA A 123 -16.60 9.94 -7.80
CA ALA A 123 -16.97 8.60 -7.38
C ALA A 123 -16.98 7.62 -8.57
N ILE A 124 -16.46 6.41 -8.33
CA ILE A 124 -16.53 5.29 -9.27
C ILE A 124 -17.07 4.09 -8.50
N GLY A 125 -18.30 3.69 -8.83
CA GLY A 125 -19.02 2.64 -8.11
C GLY A 125 -19.10 2.92 -6.59
N PRO A 126 -18.63 2.01 -5.72
CA PRO A 126 -18.65 2.18 -4.27
C PRO A 126 -17.49 3.04 -3.73
N ARG A 127 -16.57 3.50 -4.58
CA ARG A 127 -15.34 4.18 -4.17
C ARG A 127 -15.31 5.65 -4.60
N ILE A 128 -14.50 6.42 -3.88
CA ILE A 128 -14.12 7.79 -4.23
C ILE A 128 -12.66 7.77 -4.64
N VAL A 129 -12.36 8.45 -5.73
CA VAL A 129 -11.00 8.59 -6.27
C VAL A 129 -10.47 9.98 -5.95
N PHE A 130 -9.25 10.01 -5.41
CA PHE A 130 -8.44 11.21 -5.27
C PHE A 130 -7.15 11.04 -6.06
N ALA A 131 -6.56 12.14 -6.51
CA ALA A 131 -5.30 12.12 -7.23
C ALA A 131 -4.49 13.40 -7.01
N THR A 132 -3.17 13.30 -7.18
CA THR A 132 -2.29 14.49 -7.21
C THR A 132 -2.42 15.28 -8.50
N ASP A 133 -2.72 14.60 -9.62
CA ASP A 133 -3.01 15.21 -10.92
C ASP A 133 -4.39 14.76 -11.45
N LEU A 134 -5.36 15.68 -11.48
CA LEU A 134 -6.71 15.40 -11.92
C LEU A 134 -6.84 15.23 -13.44
N GLU A 135 -5.96 15.84 -14.24
CA GLU A 135 -6.02 15.70 -15.69
C GLU A 135 -5.58 14.29 -16.10
N ILE A 136 -4.48 13.81 -15.52
CA ILE A 136 -3.98 12.46 -15.76
C ILE A 136 -4.94 11.42 -15.19
N ALA A 137 -5.44 11.63 -13.96
CA ALA A 137 -6.36 10.69 -13.34
C ALA A 137 -7.68 10.51 -14.12
N ARG A 138 -8.21 11.59 -14.75
CA ARG A 138 -9.38 11.49 -15.64
C ARG A 138 -9.16 10.56 -16.82
N ARG A 139 -7.95 10.52 -17.39
CA ARG A 139 -7.61 9.67 -18.54
C ARG A 139 -7.54 8.19 -18.17
N ILE A 140 -7.23 7.88 -16.90
CA ILE A 140 -7.08 6.50 -16.40
C ILE A 140 -8.38 5.97 -15.83
N CYS A 141 -9.26 6.84 -15.36
CA CYS A 141 -10.59 6.48 -14.85
C CYS A 141 -11.58 6.18 -16.00
N ASP A 142 -11.19 5.26 -16.87
CA ASP A 142 -11.96 4.76 -17.99
C ASP A 142 -12.88 3.59 -17.57
N GLN A 143 -13.49 2.93 -18.56
CA GLN A 143 -14.37 1.78 -18.32
C GLN A 143 -13.64 0.60 -17.67
N ARG A 144 -12.32 0.44 -17.89
CA ARG A 144 -11.52 -0.61 -17.25
C ARG A 144 -11.34 -0.32 -15.76
N MET A 145 -11.12 0.94 -15.37
CA MET A 145 -11.11 1.35 -13.97
C MET A 145 -12.48 1.18 -13.31
N VAL A 146 -13.57 1.53 -14.00
CA VAL A 146 -14.94 1.30 -13.51
C VAL A 146 -15.17 -0.18 -13.20
N ALA A 147 -14.95 -1.06 -14.19
CA ALA A 147 -15.11 -2.50 -14.01
C ALA A 147 -14.15 -3.08 -12.95
N TYR A 148 -12.96 -2.50 -12.80
CA TYR A 148 -12.06 -2.85 -11.70
C TYR A 148 -12.67 -2.52 -10.36
N THR A 149 -13.15 -1.29 -10.14
CA THR A 149 -13.68 -0.85 -8.85
C THR A 149 -14.86 -1.68 -8.35
N GLU A 150 -15.72 -2.15 -9.26
CA GLU A 150 -16.86 -3.02 -8.93
C GLU A 150 -16.44 -4.43 -8.53
N SER A 151 -15.28 -4.89 -8.99
CA SER A 151 -14.75 -6.23 -8.70
C SER A 151 -13.88 -6.30 -7.45
N ILE A 152 -13.59 -5.17 -6.80
CA ILE A 152 -12.73 -5.15 -5.62
C ILE A 152 -13.42 -5.90 -4.47
N PRO A 153 -12.74 -6.86 -3.83
CA PRO A 153 -13.30 -7.59 -2.69
C PRO A 153 -13.68 -6.66 -1.52
N PRO A 154 -14.77 -6.95 -0.77
CA PRO A 154 -15.23 -6.09 0.33
C PRO A 154 -14.23 -5.88 1.47
N HIS A 155 -13.32 -6.84 1.70
CA HIS A 155 -12.30 -6.74 2.74
C HIS A 155 -11.16 -5.76 2.39
N VAL A 156 -11.02 -5.36 1.12
CA VAL A 156 -10.06 -4.34 0.70
C VAL A 156 -10.62 -2.96 1.03
N GLN A 157 -10.06 -2.30 2.03
CA GLN A 157 -10.58 -1.04 2.55
C GLN A 157 -10.11 0.14 1.70
N MET A 158 -8.80 0.23 1.45
CA MET A 158 -8.19 1.28 0.64
C MET A 158 -7.20 0.69 -0.36
N LEU A 159 -7.03 1.38 -1.48
CA LEU A 159 -6.00 1.11 -2.47
C LEU A 159 -5.38 2.44 -2.88
N TRP A 160 -4.08 2.50 -3.06
CA TRP A 160 -3.42 3.71 -3.53
C TRP A 160 -2.13 3.40 -4.29
N SER A 161 -1.56 4.40 -4.96
CA SER A 161 -0.22 4.34 -5.49
C SER A 161 0.65 5.42 -4.87
N GLU A 162 1.93 5.10 -4.70
CA GLU A 162 2.95 6.02 -4.22
C GLU A 162 4.29 5.65 -4.87
N GLY A 163 4.81 6.53 -5.71
CA GLY A 163 6.09 6.33 -6.39
C GLY A 163 6.15 5.02 -7.21
N GLU A 164 7.06 4.12 -6.83
CA GLU A 164 7.23 2.80 -7.45
C GLU A 164 6.30 1.70 -6.89
N TRP A 165 5.33 2.05 -6.04
CA TRP A 165 4.47 1.08 -5.37
C TRP A 165 2.99 1.29 -5.66
N THR A 166 2.26 0.18 -5.70
CA THR A 166 0.79 0.16 -5.55
C THR A 166 0.48 -0.59 -4.28
N LEU A 167 -0.40 -0.05 -3.45
CA LEU A 167 -0.68 -0.55 -2.12
C LEU A 167 -2.17 -0.79 -1.91
N GLY A 168 -2.48 -1.64 -0.95
CA GLY A 168 -3.83 -1.86 -0.45
C GLY A 168 -3.84 -2.19 1.03
N SER A 169 -4.93 -1.82 1.71
CA SER A 169 -5.16 -2.16 3.11
C SER A 169 -6.35 -3.10 3.27
N ILE A 170 -6.20 -4.06 4.19
CA ILE A 170 -7.24 -4.97 4.65
C ILE A 170 -7.22 -5.01 6.20
N PRO A 171 -8.30 -5.48 6.86
CA PRO A 171 -8.32 -5.61 8.31
C PRO A 171 -7.19 -6.48 8.86
N VAL A 172 -6.69 -6.14 10.05
CA VAL A 172 -5.86 -7.05 10.83
C VAL A 172 -6.62 -8.35 11.13
N GLY A 173 -5.89 -9.46 11.22
CA GLY A 173 -6.50 -10.79 11.41
C GLY A 173 -7.16 -11.36 10.15
N SER A 174 -6.96 -10.76 8.98
CA SER A 174 -7.33 -11.36 7.69
C SER A 174 -6.72 -12.74 7.50
N THR A 175 -7.41 -13.57 6.74
CA THR A 175 -7.05 -14.97 6.46
C THR A 175 -6.14 -15.10 5.24
N GLY A 176 -5.50 -16.26 5.07
CA GLY A 176 -4.69 -16.57 3.87
C GLY A 176 -5.42 -16.33 2.54
N ARG A 177 -6.71 -16.63 2.47
CA ARG A 177 -7.54 -16.37 1.27
C ARG A 177 -7.71 -14.87 1.01
N GLU A 178 -7.86 -14.08 2.05
CA GLU A 178 -7.99 -12.62 1.93
C GLU A 178 -6.64 -11.99 1.56
N TRP A 179 -5.52 -12.50 2.10
CA TRP A 179 -4.18 -12.10 1.66
C TRP A 179 -3.98 -12.38 0.17
N ASP A 180 -4.30 -13.59 -0.29
CA ASP A 180 -4.22 -13.97 -1.69
C ASP A 180 -5.05 -13.04 -2.59
N SER A 181 -6.30 -12.80 -2.20
CA SER A 181 -7.22 -11.94 -2.93
C SER A 181 -6.78 -10.47 -2.94
N ALA A 182 -6.18 -9.99 -1.84
CA ALA A 182 -5.67 -8.62 -1.74
C ALA A 182 -4.42 -8.43 -2.62
N ILE A 183 -3.49 -9.39 -2.61
CA ILE A 183 -2.31 -9.38 -3.50
C ILE A 183 -2.75 -9.31 -4.97
N GLU A 184 -3.73 -10.13 -5.37
CA GLU A 184 -4.25 -10.08 -6.74
C GLU A 184 -4.96 -8.76 -7.06
N THR A 185 -5.70 -8.19 -6.09
CA THR A 185 -6.40 -6.92 -6.24
C THR A 185 -5.43 -5.75 -6.43
N VAL A 186 -4.38 -5.68 -5.61
CA VAL A 186 -3.34 -4.65 -5.68
C VAL A 186 -2.50 -4.79 -6.94
N ALA A 187 -2.11 -6.01 -7.31
CA ALA A 187 -1.39 -6.27 -8.55
C ALA A 187 -2.21 -5.87 -9.79
N ARG A 188 -3.53 -6.13 -9.79
CA ARG A 188 -4.41 -5.71 -10.88
C ARG A 188 -4.53 -4.19 -10.98
N LEU A 189 -4.58 -3.46 -9.86
CA LEU A 189 -4.51 -1.99 -9.88
C LEU A 189 -3.18 -1.51 -10.44
N SER A 190 -2.06 -2.09 -9.99
CA SER A 190 -0.72 -1.78 -10.51
C SER A 190 -0.69 -1.92 -12.05
N GLY A 191 -1.25 -3.02 -12.55
CA GLY A 191 -1.40 -3.26 -14.00
C GLY A 191 -2.42 -2.36 -14.72
N ILE A 192 -3.30 -1.62 -14.03
CA ILE A 192 -4.11 -0.54 -14.63
C ILE A 192 -3.30 0.76 -14.65
N LEU A 193 -2.61 1.05 -13.55
CA LEU A 193 -1.82 2.26 -13.34
C LEU A 193 -0.50 2.31 -14.13
N HIS A 194 -0.11 1.23 -14.82
CA HIS A 194 1.08 1.19 -15.68
C HIS A 194 1.10 2.26 -16.79
N VAL A 195 -0.05 2.86 -17.11
CA VAL A 195 -0.17 3.95 -18.10
C VAL A 195 0.15 5.33 -17.53
N LEU A 196 0.39 5.44 -16.23
CA LEU A 196 0.81 6.69 -15.61
C LEU A 196 2.17 7.14 -16.18
N PRO A 197 2.42 8.46 -16.26
CA PRO A 197 3.70 8.95 -16.75
C PRO A 197 4.83 8.42 -15.87
N PRO A 198 5.94 7.96 -16.46
CA PRO A 198 7.11 7.60 -15.69
C PRO A 198 7.65 8.81 -14.93
N ILE A 199 8.31 8.57 -13.79
CA ILE A 199 9.13 9.58 -13.14
C ILE A 199 10.17 10.04 -14.17
N VAL A 200 10.10 11.31 -14.57
CA VAL A 200 11.15 11.93 -15.35
C VAL A 200 12.19 12.36 -14.33
N GLU A 201 13.20 11.52 -14.10
CA GLU A 201 14.42 12.04 -13.49
C GLU A 201 14.84 13.24 -14.33
N PRO A 202 15.19 14.39 -13.73
CA PRO A 202 15.88 15.44 -14.46
C PRO A 202 17.26 14.87 -14.82
N GLN A 203 17.31 13.99 -15.83
CA GLN A 203 18.46 13.91 -16.69
C GLN A 203 18.71 15.34 -17.08
N GLU A 204 19.92 15.79 -16.72
CA GLU A 204 20.52 17.02 -17.20
C GLU A 204 19.93 17.27 -18.57
N LEU A 205 19.16 18.35 -18.69
CA LEU A 205 18.89 18.97 -19.97
C LEU A 205 20.28 19.23 -20.51
N ASP A 206 20.84 18.22 -21.19
CA ASP A 206 22.03 18.35 -21.95
C ASP A 206 21.56 19.28 -23.04
N ARG A 207 21.85 20.54 -22.78
CA ARG A 207 21.72 21.70 -23.64
C ARG A 207 22.67 21.50 -24.82
N VAL A 208 22.67 20.34 -25.45
CA VAL A 208 23.06 20.20 -26.83
C VAL A 208 21.84 20.66 -27.60
N ALA A 209 21.76 21.98 -27.71
CA ALA A 209 21.02 22.66 -28.74
C ALA A 209 21.28 21.94 -30.07
N HIS A 210 20.37 21.04 -30.46
CA HIS A 210 20.21 20.65 -31.84
C HIS A 210 19.61 21.86 -32.56
N ASP A 211 20.47 22.84 -32.82
CA ASP A 211 20.24 23.86 -33.82
C ASP A 211 20.56 23.20 -35.18
N PRO A 212 19.55 22.89 -36.02
CA PRO A 212 19.77 22.25 -37.32
C PRO A 212 20.53 23.15 -38.31
N GLY A 213 20.81 24.41 -37.96
CA GLY A 213 21.42 25.40 -38.84
C GLY A 213 22.93 25.59 -38.69
N ARG A 214 23.62 24.92 -37.76
CA ARG A 214 25.04 25.23 -37.49
C ARG A 214 25.99 24.47 -38.45
N PRO A 215 26.77 25.15 -39.31
CA PRO A 215 27.72 24.47 -40.19
C PRO A 215 28.87 23.88 -39.37
N SER A 216 29.11 22.57 -39.48
CA SER A 216 30.31 21.94 -38.95
C SER A 216 31.50 22.29 -39.83
N ALA A 217 32.46 23.06 -39.29
CA ALA A 217 33.74 23.27 -39.97
C ALA A 217 34.50 21.93 -39.97
N ARG A 218 34.64 21.31 -41.15
CA ARG A 218 35.53 20.16 -41.36
C ARG A 218 36.97 20.63 -41.21
N ARG A 219 37.75 19.94 -40.37
CA ARG A 219 39.20 19.81 -40.50
C ARG A 219 39.53 18.34 -40.61
#